data_AF-A0A2V6JNM1-F1
#
_entry.id   AF-A0A2V6JNM1-F1
#
_cell.length_a   1.000
_cell.length_b   1.000
_cell.length_c   1.000
_cell.angle_alpha   90.00
_cell.angle_beta   90.00
_cell.angle_gamma   90.00
#
_symmetry.space_group_name_H-M   'P 1'
#
loop_
_entity.id
_entity.type
_entity.pdbx_description
1 polymer ?
#
loop_
_entity_poly.entity_id
_entity_poly.type
_entity_poly.pdbx_seq_one_letter_code
_entity_poly.pdbx_strand_id
1 'polypeptide(L)'
;MNDRADIKNREDHTSEPKTSETLVAPGIVRRSDRGLCVAGRRITLYLIEDYLRAGWPPHLLRYSLDLSDQQMTEVLDYLAANSSEFNREYQQVTRQAAEREKYWRKRELERQSRLKATRRNFTPEQAAAWARLQALKQQGKAA
;
A
#
# COMPACT_ATOMS: atom_id res chain seq x y z
N MET A 1 -26.75 -31.04 -6.98
CA MET A 1 -25.73 -32.09 -6.70
C MET A 1 -25.22 -32.65 -8.02
N ASN A 2 -24.07 -32.17 -8.48
CA ASN A 2 -22.94 -32.96 -8.99
C ASN A 2 -21.93 -32.02 -9.67
N ASP A 3 -21.21 -31.26 -8.84
CA ASP A 3 -19.93 -30.65 -9.19
C ASP A 3 -18.85 -31.70 -8.93
N ARG A 4 -18.36 -32.40 -9.97
CA ARG A 4 -17.15 -33.24 -9.81
C ARG A 4 -16.40 -33.69 -11.06
N ALA A 5 -16.65 -33.09 -12.22
CA ALA A 5 -15.85 -33.39 -13.41
C ALA A 5 -15.54 -32.07 -14.11
N ASP A 6 -14.36 -31.51 -13.82
CA ASP A 6 -13.58 -30.62 -14.71
C ASP A 6 -12.29 -30.13 -14.00
N ILE A 7 -11.61 -31.03 -13.29
CA ILE A 7 -10.28 -30.78 -12.71
C ILE A 7 -9.29 -31.77 -13.34
N LYS A 8 -9.13 -31.70 -14.66
CA LYS A 8 -8.04 -32.36 -15.39
C LYS A 8 -7.79 -31.57 -16.66
N ASN A 9 -6.97 -30.52 -16.53
CA ASN A 9 -6.13 -29.88 -17.54
C ASN A 9 -5.74 -28.47 -17.06
N ARG A 10 -5.16 -28.40 -15.85
CA ARG A 10 -4.38 -27.23 -15.44
C ARG A 10 -2.95 -27.60 -15.71
N GLU A 11 -2.50 -27.28 -16.92
CA GLU A 11 -1.11 -27.40 -17.32
C GLU A 11 -0.23 -26.76 -16.23
N ASP A 12 0.77 -27.53 -15.84
CA ASP A 12 1.69 -27.22 -14.75
C ASP A 12 2.69 -26.16 -15.24
N HIS A 13 2.25 -24.90 -15.29
CA HIS A 13 3.15 -23.76 -15.39
C HIS A 13 3.61 -23.37 -13.98
N THR A 14 4.24 -24.31 -13.30
CA THR A 14 5.23 -24.00 -12.28
C THR A 14 6.47 -23.47 -13.01
N SER A 15 6.34 -22.26 -13.56
CA SER A 15 7.51 -21.41 -13.75
C SER A 15 8.01 -21.13 -12.35
N GLU A 16 9.05 -21.85 -11.96
CA GLU A 16 9.81 -21.57 -10.74
C GLU A 16 9.92 -20.05 -10.59
N PRO A 17 9.51 -19.45 -9.46
CA PRO A 17 9.85 -18.06 -9.24
C PRO A 17 11.37 -18.02 -9.35
N LYS A 18 11.88 -17.32 -10.37
CA LYS A 18 13.29 -16.94 -10.41
C LYS A 18 13.50 -16.13 -9.15
N THR A 19 13.89 -16.81 -8.08
CA THR A 19 14.36 -16.23 -6.84
C THR A 19 15.51 -15.37 -7.27
N SER A 20 15.20 -14.10 -7.50
CA SER A 20 16.16 -13.07 -7.78
C SER A 20 16.89 -12.99 -6.46
N GLU A 21 17.99 -13.73 -6.40
CA GLU A 21 18.86 -13.87 -5.26
C GLU A 21 19.11 -12.46 -4.74
N THR A 22 18.38 -12.12 -3.68
CA THR A 22 18.40 -10.79 -3.12
C THR A 22 19.70 -10.74 -2.37
N LEU A 23 20.73 -10.26 -3.06
CA LEU A 23 22.00 -9.90 -2.43
C LEU A 23 21.65 -8.84 -1.39
N VAL A 24 21.52 -9.29 -0.13
CA VAL A 24 21.44 -8.43 1.03
C VAL A 24 22.82 -7.82 1.17
N ALA A 25 23.03 -6.67 0.55
CA ALA A 25 24.17 -5.84 0.91
C ALA A 25 24.03 -5.51 2.41
N PRO A 26 25.04 -5.79 3.26
CA PRO A 26 25.07 -5.25 4.61
C PRO A 26 25.17 -3.72 4.47
N GLY A 27 24.10 -3.01 4.81
CA GLY A 27 24.05 -1.56 4.66
C GLY A 27 22.71 -0.99 5.10
N ILE A 28 22.64 0.33 5.21
CA ILE A 28 21.42 1.05 5.60
C ILE A 28 20.33 0.95 4.52
N VAL A 29 20.66 0.65 3.26
CA VAL A 29 19.66 0.45 2.19
C VAL A 29 19.57 -1.03 1.84
N ARG A 30 18.35 -1.60 1.87
CA ARG A 30 18.07 -3.02 1.63
C ARG A 30 16.83 -3.20 0.76
N ARG A 31 16.81 -4.19 -0.13
CA ARG A 31 15.58 -4.63 -0.82
C ARG A 31 14.70 -5.49 0.11
N SER A 32 13.40 -5.22 0.09
CA SER A 32 12.37 -5.99 0.80
C SER A 32 11.27 -6.44 -0.16
N ASP A 33 10.29 -7.18 0.36
CA ASP A 33 9.03 -7.51 -0.33
C ASP A 33 8.28 -6.27 -0.88
N ARG A 34 8.57 -5.08 -0.33
CA ARG A 34 7.96 -3.79 -0.72
C ARG A 34 8.88 -2.92 -1.59
N GLY A 35 10.08 -3.39 -1.95
CA GLY A 35 11.09 -2.64 -2.68
C GLY A 35 12.21 -2.10 -1.79
N LEU A 36 12.90 -1.06 -2.28
CA LEU A 36 14.06 -0.44 -1.60
C LEU A 36 13.63 0.25 -0.29
N CYS A 37 14.22 -0.17 0.82
CA CYS A 37 13.90 0.29 2.17
C CYS A 37 15.15 0.59 3.00
N VAL A 38 14.97 1.42 4.02
CA VAL A 38 15.96 1.62 5.08
C VAL A 38 16.03 0.37 5.97
N ALA A 39 17.23 -0.14 6.24
CA ALA A 39 17.48 -1.34 7.02
C ALA A 39 16.97 -1.17 8.46
N GLY A 40 16.38 -2.25 8.97
CA GLY A 40 15.71 -2.23 10.27
C GLY A 40 14.40 -1.42 10.30
N ARG A 41 13.98 -0.84 9.17
CA ARG A 41 12.78 0.01 9.09
C ARG A 41 11.86 -0.40 7.95
N ARG A 42 10.58 -0.05 8.09
CA ARG A 42 9.56 -0.20 7.03
C ARG A 42 9.38 1.12 6.25
N ILE A 43 10.47 1.85 6.06
CA ILE A 43 10.50 3.14 5.36
C ILE A 43 11.12 2.88 3.99
N THR A 44 10.35 3.12 2.93
CA THR A 44 10.82 2.96 1.54
C THR A 44 11.58 4.19 1.10
N LEU A 45 12.55 4.00 0.20
CA LEU A 45 13.23 5.11 -0.44
C LEU A 45 12.28 5.91 -1.34
N TYR A 46 11.23 5.28 -1.88
CA TYR A 46 10.20 5.97 -2.65
C TYR A 46 9.44 7.01 -1.81
N LEU A 47 9.15 6.70 -0.55
CA LEU A 47 8.53 7.65 0.38
C LEU A 47 9.45 8.85 0.62
N ILE A 48 10.74 8.59 0.82
CA ILE A 48 11.75 9.63 1.03
C ILE A 48 11.83 10.52 -0.22
N GLU A 49 11.89 9.93 -1.41
CA GLU A 49 11.88 10.64 -2.69
C GLU A 49 10.62 11.49 -2.88
N ASP A 50 9.44 11.00 -2.50
CA ASP A 50 8.18 11.77 -2.58
C ASP A 50 8.25 13.06 -1.75
N TYR A 51 8.82 12.99 -0.54
CA TYR A 51 9.01 14.17 0.30
C TYR A 51 10.07 15.13 -0.25
N LEU A 52 11.19 14.59 -0.74
CA LEU A 52 12.24 15.41 -1.36
C LEU A 52 11.69 16.16 -2.59
N ARG A 53 10.90 15.49 -3.44
CA ARG A 53 10.20 16.11 -4.58
C ARG A 53 9.16 17.13 -4.16
N ALA A 54 8.53 16.95 -2.99
CA ALA A 54 7.65 17.94 -2.39
C ALA A 54 8.40 19.13 -1.76
N GLY A 55 9.73 19.20 -1.86
CA GLY A 55 10.55 20.29 -1.37
C GLY A 55 10.84 20.22 0.13
N TRP A 56 10.64 19.07 0.76
CA TRP A 56 10.92 18.92 2.19
C TRP A 56 12.43 18.87 2.44
N PRO A 57 12.95 19.66 3.39
CA PRO A 57 14.36 19.63 3.69
C PRO A 57 14.73 18.32 4.42
N PRO A 58 15.89 17.70 4.11
CA PRO A 58 16.28 16.41 4.69
C PRO A 58 16.28 16.32 6.21
N HIS A 59 16.59 17.41 6.92
CA HIS A 59 16.62 17.44 8.38
C HIS A 59 15.22 17.30 9.00
N LEU A 60 14.18 17.87 8.37
CA LEU A 60 12.79 17.68 8.80
C LEU A 60 12.30 16.28 8.49
N LEU A 61 12.69 15.75 7.33
CA LEU A 61 12.34 14.40 6.92
C LEU A 61 12.95 13.35 7.86
N ARG A 62 14.21 13.55 8.25
CA ARG A 62 14.90 12.76 9.27
C ARG A 62 14.10 12.70 10.56
N TYR A 63 13.69 13.85 11.10
CA TYR A 63 12.89 13.90 12.33
C TYR A 63 11.51 13.26 12.16
N SER A 64 10.83 13.53 11.05
CA SER A 64 9.47 13.01 10.79
C SER A 64 9.42 11.51 10.59
N LEU A 65 10.50 10.94 10.03
CA LEU A 65 10.66 9.51 9.79
C LEU A 65 11.50 8.81 10.87
N ASP A 66 11.83 9.52 11.95
CA ASP A 66 12.64 9.09 13.08
C ASP A 66 14.05 8.60 12.69
N LEU A 67 14.59 8.95 11.52
CA LEU A 67 15.85 8.40 10.99
C LEU A 67 17.06 8.94 11.75
N SER A 68 18.12 8.13 11.89
CA SER A 68 19.40 8.67 12.38
C SER A 68 20.08 9.53 11.31
N ASP A 69 21.04 10.36 11.71
CA ASP A 69 21.84 11.16 10.79
C ASP A 69 22.59 10.32 9.76
N GLN A 70 23.19 9.24 10.24
CA GLN A 70 23.87 8.28 9.38
C GLN A 70 22.88 7.65 8.39
N GLN A 71 21.67 7.30 8.84
CA GLN A 71 20.66 6.71 7.97
C GLN A 71 20.22 7.65 6.87
N MET A 72 19.95 8.92 7.22
CA MET A 72 19.53 9.91 6.24
C MET A 72 20.64 10.19 5.22
N THR A 73 21.89 10.31 5.69
CA THR A 73 23.06 10.56 4.82
C THR A 73 23.28 9.42 3.84
N GLU A 74 23.35 8.17 4.32
CA GLU A 74 23.55 7.00 3.45
C GLU A 74 22.42 6.82 2.44
N VAL A 75 21.18 7.16 2.81
CA VAL A 75 20.05 7.14 1.87
C VAL A 75 20.23 8.19 0.77
N LEU A 76 20.61 9.42 1.11
CA LEU A 76 20.84 10.48 0.13
C LEU A 76 21.99 10.13 -0.81
N ASP A 77 23.09 9.58 -0.27
CA ASP A 77 24.23 9.11 -1.05
C ASP A 77 23.83 7.99 -2.01
N TYR A 78 23.03 7.02 -1.53
CA TYR A 78 22.50 5.96 -2.37
C TYR A 78 21.62 6.49 -3.51
N LEU A 79 20.70 7.42 -3.21
CA LEU A 79 19.84 8.04 -4.22
C LEU A 79 20.63 8.81 -5.27
N ALA A 80 21.68 9.54 -4.84
CA ALA A 80 22.57 10.27 -5.74
C ALA A 80 23.37 9.31 -6.64
N ALA A 81 23.96 8.26 -6.07
CA ALA A 81 24.78 7.29 -6.80
C ALA A 81 23.97 6.42 -7.77
N ASN A 82 22.70 6.12 -7.46
CA ASN A 82 21.86 5.19 -8.23
C ASN A 82 20.67 5.90 -8.92
N SER A 83 20.79 7.21 -9.17
CA SER A 83 19.67 8.04 -9.62
C SER A 83 18.94 7.51 -10.86
N SER A 84 19.65 7.00 -11.86
CA SER A 84 19.04 6.50 -13.10
C SER A 84 18.18 5.25 -12.89
N GLU A 85 18.75 4.24 -12.22
CA GLU A 85 18.06 2.98 -11.92
C GLU A 85 16.90 3.20 -10.95
N PHE A 86 17.15 3.98 -9.88
CA PHE A 86 16.13 4.32 -8.90
C PHE A 86 14.96 5.06 -9.53
N ASN A 87 15.22 6.07 -10.38
CA ASN A 87 14.14 6.82 -11.03
C ASN A 87 13.28 5.94 -11.96
N ARG A 88 13.90 4.98 -12.67
CA ARG A 88 13.17 4.03 -13.50
C ARG A 88 12.25 3.15 -12.64
N GLU A 89 12.76 2.62 -11.54
CA GLU A 89 11.97 1.80 -10.60
C GLU A 89 10.86 2.62 -9.94
N TYR A 90 11.18 3.82 -9.47
CA TYR A 90 10.22 4.77 -8.89
C TYR A 90 9.06 5.04 -9.85
N GLN A 91 9.33 5.38 -11.12
CA GLN A 91 8.28 5.62 -12.12
C GLN A 91 7.40 4.37 -12.37
N GLN A 92 7.98 3.17 -12.29
CA GLN A 92 7.21 1.94 -12.40
C GLN A 92 6.28 1.77 -11.19
N VAL A 93 6.79 1.94 -9.96
CA VAL A 93 6.01 1.82 -8.73
C VAL A 93 4.87 2.84 -8.68
N THR A 94 5.13 4.09 -9.05
CA THR A 94 4.12 5.16 -9.07
C THR A 94 3.00 4.87 -10.06
N ARG A 95 3.32 4.35 -11.26
CA ARG A 95 2.31 3.92 -12.23
C ARG A 95 1.43 2.79 -11.70
N GLN A 96 2.06 1.75 -11.16
CA GLN A 96 1.32 0.62 -10.58
C GLN A 96 0.47 1.05 -9.37
N ALA A 97 0.95 1.99 -8.56
CA ALA A 97 0.18 2.54 -7.44
C ALA A 97 -1.08 3.25 -7.94
N ALA A 98 -0.96 4.10 -8.98
CA ALA A 98 -2.10 4.77 -9.59
C ALA A 98 -3.12 3.79 -10.20
N GLU A 99 -2.66 2.70 -10.83
CA GLU A 99 -3.53 1.64 -11.36
C GLU A 99 -4.28 0.90 -10.25
N ARG A 100 -3.56 0.47 -9.20
CA ARG A 100 -4.16 -0.18 -8.02
C ARG A 100 -5.21 0.72 -7.38
N GLU A 101 -4.90 2.00 -7.24
CA GLU A 101 -5.79 2.99 -6.63
C GLU A 101 -7.08 3.17 -7.46
N LYS A 102 -6.97 3.25 -8.79
CA LYS A 102 -8.14 3.27 -9.68
C LYS A 102 -9.00 2.01 -9.53
N TYR A 103 -8.35 0.84 -9.51
CA TYR A 103 -9.03 -0.45 -9.38
C TYR A 103 -9.80 -0.56 -8.05
N TRP A 104 -9.15 -0.24 -6.93
CA TRP A 104 -9.78 -0.33 -5.61
C TRP A 104 -10.84 0.75 -5.41
N ARG A 105 -10.65 1.97 -5.93
CA ARG A 105 -11.68 3.01 -5.87
C ARG A 105 -12.95 2.61 -6.58
N LYS A 106 -12.85 1.98 -7.76
CA LYS A 106 -14.02 1.46 -8.48
C LYS A 106 -14.77 0.43 -7.63
N ARG A 107 -14.05 -0.54 -7.06
CA ARG A 107 -14.66 -1.58 -6.21
C ARG A 107 -15.27 -1.02 -4.94
N GLU A 108 -14.64 -0.03 -4.33
CA GLU A 108 -15.18 0.61 -3.14
C GLU A 108 -16.51 1.32 -3.45
N LEU A 109 -16.61 2.03 -4.58
CA LEU A 109 -17.86 2.64 -5.04
C LEU A 109 -18.95 1.60 -5.31
N GLU A 110 -18.61 0.48 -5.96
CA GLU A 110 -19.53 -0.64 -6.18
C GLU A 110 -20.01 -1.23 -4.85
N ARG A 111 -19.08 -1.48 -3.91
CA ARG A 111 -19.38 -2.01 -2.58
C ARG A 111 -20.28 -1.06 -1.79
N GLN A 112 -19.99 0.22 -1.82
CA GLN A 112 -20.83 1.24 -1.18
C GLN A 112 -22.24 1.29 -1.77
N SER A 113 -22.35 1.17 -3.09
CA SER A 113 -23.64 1.15 -3.78
C SER A 113 -24.46 -0.09 -3.40
N ARG A 114 -23.81 -1.27 -3.36
CA ARG A 114 -24.44 -2.51 -2.88
C ARG A 114 -24.91 -2.38 -1.42
N LEU A 115 -24.06 -1.86 -0.53
CA LEU A 115 -24.43 -1.65 0.87
C LEU A 115 -25.59 -0.67 1.02
N LYS A 116 -25.65 0.42 0.23
CA LYS A 116 -26.79 1.34 0.21
C LYS A 116 -28.08 0.65 -0.26
N ALA A 117 -28.00 -0.17 -1.31
CA ALA A 117 -29.14 -0.95 -1.80
C ALA A 117 -29.64 -1.95 -0.75
N THR A 118 -28.74 -2.69 -0.08
CA THR A 118 -29.11 -3.60 1.01
C THR A 118 -29.76 -2.85 2.17
N ARG A 119 -29.22 -1.69 2.58
CA ARG A 119 -29.81 -0.83 3.62
C ARG A 119 -31.22 -0.34 3.27
N ARG A 120 -31.51 -0.11 1.99
CA ARG A 120 -32.82 0.31 1.51
C ARG A 120 -33.88 -0.79 1.65
N ASN A 121 -33.47 -2.05 1.64
CA ASN A 121 -34.35 -3.21 1.71
C ASN A 121 -34.43 -3.81 3.13
N PHE A 122 -34.15 -3.02 4.16
CA PHE A 122 -34.29 -3.47 5.54
C PHE A 122 -35.75 -3.78 5.88
N THR A 123 -35.94 -4.83 6.67
CA THR A 123 -37.25 -5.05 7.31
C THR A 123 -37.53 -3.87 8.26
N PRO A 124 -38.81 -3.57 8.57
CA PRO A 124 -39.15 -2.47 9.48
C PRO A 124 -38.42 -2.52 10.83
N GLU A 125 -38.22 -3.74 11.38
CA GLU A 125 -37.47 -3.96 12.61
C GLU A 125 -35.98 -3.60 12.48
N GLN A 126 -35.35 -3.99 11.38
CA GLN A 126 -33.95 -3.66 11.08
C GLN A 126 -33.74 -2.17 10.86
N ALA A 127 -34.68 -1.49 10.19
CA ALA A 127 -34.65 -0.04 10.01
C ALA A 127 -34.75 0.70 11.35
N ALA A 128 -35.64 0.25 12.25
CA ALA A 128 -35.79 0.83 13.59
C ALA A 128 -34.53 0.63 14.44
N ALA A 129 -33.94 -0.57 14.43
CA ALA A 129 -32.67 -0.85 15.11
C ALA A 129 -31.53 0.04 14.58
N TRP A 130 -31.46 0.21 13.25
CA TRP A 130 -30.45 1.07 12.63
C TRP A 130 -30.62 2.55 12.99
N ALA A 131 -31.86 3.05 13.04
CA ALA A 131 -32.16 4.42 13.47
C ALA A 131 -31.70 4.69 14.92
N ARG A 132 -31.93 3.72 15.83
CA ARG A 132 -31.44 3.80 17.22
C ARG A 132 -29.92 3.89 17.29
N LEU A 133 -29.20 3.08 16.50
CA LEU A 133 -27.74 3.13 16.43
C LEU A 133 -27.21 4.46 15.88
N GLN A 134 -27.88 5.05 14.88
CA GLN A 134 -27.51 6.38 14.37
C GLN A 134 -27.73 7.47 15.43
N ALA A 135 -28.85 7.44 16.16
CA ALA A 135 -29.12 8.41 17.22
C ALA A 135 -28.06 8.38 18.32
N LEU A 136 -27.65 7.19 18.78
CA LEU A 136 -26.58 7.02 19.77
C LEU A 136 -25.24 7.56 19.26
N LYS A 137 -24.92 7.32 17.98
CA LYS A 137 -23.69 7.84 17.37
C LYS A 137 -23.67 9.37 17.29
N GLN A 138 -24.82 10.01 17.06
CA GLN A 138 -24.91 11.47 17.04
C GLN A 138 -24.82 12.07 18.44
N GLN A 139 -25.41 11.43 19.43
CA GLN A 139 -25.31 11.84 20.83
C GLN A 139 -23.86 11.76 21.34
N GLY A 140 -23.13 10.68 21.04
CA GLY A 140 -21.71 10.55 21.41
C GLY A 140 -20.73 11.43 20.61
N LYS A 141 -21.20 12.12 19.57
CA LYS A 141 -20.42 13.14 18.83
C LYS A 141 -20.71 14.56 19.29
N ALA A 142 -21.80 14.78 20.01
CA ALA A 142 -22.24 16.07 20.51
C ALA A 142 -21.86 16.30 21.99
N ALA A 143 -21.29 15.28 22.65
CA ALA A 143 -20.67 15.34 23.97
C ALA A 143 -19.14 15.40 23.81
#